data_AF-A0A2X2T2J5-F1
#
_entry.id   AF-A0A2X2T2J5-F1
#
_cell.length_a   1.000
_cell.length_b   1.000
_cell.length_c   1.000
_cell.angle_alpha   90.00
_cell.angle_beta   90.00
_cell.angle_gamma   90.00
#
_symmetry.space_group_name_H-M   'P 1'
#
loop_
_entity.id
_entity.type
_entity.pdbx_description
1 polymer ?
#
loop_
_entity_poly.entity_id
_entity_poly.type
_entity_poly.pdbx_seq_one_letter_code
_entity_poly.pdbx_strand_id
1 'polypeptide(L)'
;MKILPRSLKPTLNVKKRKAVATLCAEENLDESKVAALLDNYLFTDVTPREDEVARVLTWTPRILERKTVLKRVYDKVCSVIDTFINGMRGF
;
A
#
# COMPACT_ATOMS: atom_id res chain seq x y z
N MET A 1 7.53 24.92 15.71
CA MET A 1 7.53 24.32 14.36
C MET A 1 7.70 22.82 14.53
N LYS A 2 6.66 22.02 14.32
CA LYS A 2 6.67 20.59 14.65
C LYS A 2 7.47 19.80 13.58
N ILE A 3 8.63 19.31 14.01
CA ILE A 3 9.23 17.98 13.73
C ILE A 3 9.21 17.45 12.29
N LEU A 4 10.42 17.30 11.74
CA LEU A 4 10.79 16.34 10.69
C LEU A 4 10.45 14.90 11.12
N PRO A 5 10.25 13.99 10.15
CA PRO A 5 11.05 12.77 10.16
C PRO A 5 11.70 12.62 8.78
N ARG A 6 12.99 12.88 8.61
CA ARG A 6 14.13 12.09 9.09
C ARG A 6 13.99 10.62 8.70
N SER A 7 14.64 10.30 7.58
CA SER A 7 15.07 8.97 7.13
C SER A 7 13.98 7.99 6.74
N LEU A 8 13.77 7.86 5.42
CA LEU A 8 13.67 6.53 4.81
C LEU A 8 14.90 5.75 5.27
N LYS A 9 14.76 4.90 6.29
CA LYS A 9 15.83 4.01 6.72
C LYS A 9 16.09 3.03 5.57
N PRO A 10 17.30 2.94 5.01
CA PRO A 10 17.61 2.06 3.90
C PRO A 10 17.83 0.63 4.44
N THR A 11 16.76 -0.02 4.90
CA THR A 11 16.76 -1.47 5.23
C THR A 11 15.49 -2.17 4.75
N LEU A 12 14.77 -1.58 3.78
CA LEU A 12 13.64 -2.22 3.13
C LEU A 12 14.15 -3.34 2.21
N ASN A 13 14.36 -4.50 2.81
CA ASN A 13 14.72 -5.80 2.24
C ASN A 13 14.28 -5.90 0.77
N VAL A 14 15.20 -6.07 -0.18
CA VAL A 14 15.01 -5.92 -1.65
C VAL A 14 13.73 -6.58 -2.18
N LYS A 15 13.33 -7.71 -1.58
CA LYS A 15 12.08 -8.43 -1.88
C LYS A 15 10.81 -7.59 -1.65
N LYS A 16 10.76 -6.83 -0.55
CA LYS A 16 9.64 -5.95 -0.18
C LYS A 16 9.43 -4.87 -1.23
N ARG A 17 10.51 -4.21 -1.63
CA ARG A 17 10.49 -3.15 -2.64
C ARG A 17 10.04 -3.68 -4.01
N LYS A 18 10.47 -4.89 -4.36
CA LYS A 18 10.06 -5.54 -5.61
C LYS A 18 8.57 -5.86 -5.65
N ALA A 19 7.99 -6.40 -4.58
CA ALA A 19 6.56 -6.72 -4.55
C ALA A 19 5.67 -5.47 -4.63
N VAL A 20 6.05 -4.40 -3.92
CA VAL A 20 5.36 -3.10 -3.98
C VAL A 20 5.47 -2.51 -5.38
N ALA A 21 6.65 -2.53 -5.99
CA ALA A 21 6.85 -2.04 -7.35
C ALA A 21 6.01 -2.83 -8.38
N THR A 22 5.94 -4.16 -8.26
CA THR A 22 5.08 -4.99 -9.12
C THR A 22 3.61 -4.65 -8.96
N LEU A 23 3.12 -4.53 -7.72
CA LEU A 23 1.75 -4.13 -7.44
C LEU A 23 1.42 -2.75 -8.04
N CYS A 24 2.33 -1.79 -7.89
CA CYS A 24 2.15 -0.43 -8.39
C CYS A 24 2.11 -0.41 -9.93
N ALA A 25 2.94 -1.22 -10.59
CA ALA A 25 2.95 -1.34 -12.04
C ALA A 25 1.68 -2.02 -12.59
N GLU A 26 1.16 -3.06 -11.93
CA GLU A 26 -0.04 -3.77 -12.38
C GLU A 26 -1.32 -2.94 -12.25
N GLU A 27 -1.46 -2.22 -11.13
CA GLU A 27 -2.71 -1.52 -10.77
C GLU A 27 -2.67 -0.02 -11.06
N ASN A 28 -1.55 0.49 -11.61
CA ASN A 28 -1.28 1.92 -11.80
C ASN A 28 -1.47 2.69 -10.48
N LEU A 29 -0.66 2.32 -9.49
CA LEU A 29 -0.63 2.96 -8.18
C LEU A 29 0.61 3.84 -8.03
N ASP A 30 0.46 4.87 -7.23
CA ASP A 30 1.54 5.75 -6.82
C ASP A 30 2.40 5.04 -5.77
N GLU A 31 3.60 4.59 -6.17
CA GLU A 31 4.54 3.88 -5.32
C GLU A 31 4.87 4.63 -4.03
N SER A 32 4.97 5.97 -4.09
CA SER A 32 5.29 6.78 -2.91
C SER A 32 4.14 6.76 -1.91
N LYS A 33 2.89 6.79 -2.39
CA LYS A 33 1.70 6.70 -1.53
C LYS A 33 1.51 5.30 -0.97
N VAL A 34 1.77 4.24 -1.76
CA VAL A 34 1.74 2.86 -1.23
C VAL A 34 2.80 2.69 -0.13
N ALA A 35 4.01 3.19 -0.36
CA ALA A 35 5.08 3.14 0.64
C ALA A 35 4.68 3.87 1.93
N ALA A 36 4.03 5.03 1.83
CA ALA A 36 3.52 5.76 2.99
C ALA A 36 2.43 4.99 3.74
N LEU A 37 1.50 4.32 3.04
CA LEU A 37 0.49 3.48 3.68
C LEU A 37 1.12 2.30 4.44
N LEU A 38 2.13 1.67 3.84
CA LEU A 38 2.87 0.58 4.47
C LEU A 38 3.64 1.05 5.71
N ASP A 39 4.29 2.21 5.65
CA ASP A 39 5.03 2.78 6.77
C ASP A 39 4.07 3.16 7.92
N ASN A 40 2.92 3.76 7.60
CA ASN A 40 1.85 4.02 8.56
C ASN A 40 1.36 2.73 9.21
N TYR A 41 1.14 1.67 8.44
CA TYR A 41 0.73 0.37 8.97
C TYR A 41 1.80 -0.21 9.91
N LEU A 42 3.07 -0.20 9.50
CA LEU A 42 4.19 -0.69 10.33
C LEU A 42 4.35 0.06 11.65
N PHE A 43 3.95 1.34 11.70
CA PHE A 43 4.05 2.15 12.90
C PHE A 43 2.82 2.06 13.82
N THR A 44 1.63 1.83 13.24
CA THR A 44 0.36 1.92 13.97
C THR A 44 -0.37 0.58 14.13
N ASP A 45 0.01 -0.45 13.37
CA ASP A 45 -0.75 -1.70 13.17
C ASP A 45 -2.20 -1.47 12.67
N VAL A 46 -2.51 -0.28 12.14
CA VAL A 46 -3.84 0.07 11.63
C VAL A 46 -3.88 -0.04 10.12
N THR A 47 -4.72 -0.95 9.61
CA THR A 47 -4.93 -1.11 8.16
C THR A 47 -5.44 0.18 7.52
N PRO A 48 -4.98 0.53 6.30
CA PRO A 48 -5.47 1.71 5.60
C PRO A 48 -6.97 1.61 5.35
N ARG A 49 -7.65 2.75 5.23
CA ARG A 49 -9.07 2.80 4.83
C ARG A 49 -9.23 2.72 3.31
N GLU A 50 -10.39 2.28 2.83
CA GLU A 50 -10.70 2.26 1.40
C GLU A 50 -10.51 3.64 0.74
N ASP A 51 -10.86 4.72 1.44
CA ASP A 51 -10.68 6.10 0.97
C ASP A 51 -9.21 6.49 0.84
N GLU A 52 -8.34 5.94 1.69
CA GLU A 52 -6.90 6.18 1.63
C GLU A 52 -6.29 5.40 0.47
N VAL A 53 -6.70 4.15 0.28
CA VAL A 53 -6.33 3.32 -0.88
C VAL A 53 -6.78 3.97 -2.19
N ALA A 54 -7.95 4.60 -2.21
CA ALA A 54 -8.44 5.35 -3.37
C ALA A 54 -7.50 6.49 -3.80
N ARG A 55 -6.79 7.12 -2.85
CA ARG A 55 -5.87 8.23 -3.14
C ARG A 55 -4.54 7.77 -3.73
N VAL A 56 -4.26 6.47 -3.67
CA VAL A 56 -3.05 5.84 -4.21
C VAL A 56 -3.16 5.62 -5.72
N LEU A 57 -4.37 5.50 -6.26
CA LEU A 57 -4.59 5.39 -7.69
C LEU A 57 -4.01 6.61 -8.43
N THR A 58 -3.25 6.37 -9.49
CA THR A 58 -2.75 7.46 -10.37
C THR A 58 -3.78 7.85 -11.43
N TRP A 59 -4.89 7.13 -11.50
CA TRP A 59 -5.97 7.29 -12.47
C TRP A 59 -7.32 7.29 -11.77
N THR A 60 -8.34 7.84 -12.43
CA THR A 60 -9.70 7.88 -11.88
C THR A 60 -10.57 6.81 -12.54
N PRO A 61 -11.02 5.77 -11.81
CA PRO A 61 -11.95 4.79 -12.35
C PRO A 61 -13.32 5.41 -12.63
N ARG A 62 -14.04 4.82 -13.60
CA ARG A 62 -15.42 5.21 -13.91
C ARG A 62 -16.33 4.95 -12.71
N ILE A 63 -17.40 5.73 -12.57
CA ILE A 63 -18.33 5.66 -11.44
C ILE A 63 -18.82 4.22 -11.19
N LEU A 64 -19.17 3.49 -12.25
CA LEU A 64 -19.69 2.12 -12.19
C LEU A 64 -18.64 1.10 -11.72
N GLU A 65 -17.36 1.32 -12.06
CA GLU A 65 -16.27 0.38 -11.79
C GLU A 65 -15.50 0.76 -10.52
N ARG A 66 -15.67 1.99 -10.03
CA ARG A 66 -14.94 2.55 -8.89
C ARG A 66 -14.99 1.63 -7.68
N LYS A 67 -16.18 1.15 -7.30
CA LYS A 67 -16.33 0.26 -6.14
C LYS A 67 -15.53 -1.04 -6.31
N THR A 68 -15.58 -1.64 -7.49
CA THR A 68 -14.87 -2.88 -7.81
C THR A 68 -13.35 -2.68 -7.83
N VAL A 69 -12.88 -1.60 -8.46
CA VAL A 69 -11.46 -1.24 -8.51
C VAL A 69 -10.91 -0.96 -7.12
N LEU A 70 -11.61 -0.14 -6.32
CA LEU A 70 -11.18 0.19 -4.97
C LEU A 70 -11.09 -1.04 -4.09
N LYS A 71 -12.10 -1.92 -4.14
CA LYS A 71 -12.06 -3.19 -3.41
C LYS A 71 -10.88 -4.06 -3.83
N ARG A 72 -10.66 -4.22 -5.15
CA ARG A 72 -9.54 -5.02 -5.68
C ARG A 72 -8.18 -4.49 -5.20
N VAL A 73 -7.99 -3.18 -5.27
CA VAL A 73 -6.73 -2.54 -4.86
C VAL A 73 -6.56 -2.64 -3.35
N TYR A 74 -7.62 -2.43 -2.58
CA TYR A 74 -7.64 -2.60 -1.13
C TYR A 74 -7.21 -4.02 -0.73
N ASP A 75 -7.85 -5.04 -1.31
CA ASP A 75 -7.54 -6.44 -1.05
C ASP A 75 -6.08 -6.78 -1.38
N LYS A 76 -5.54 -6.24 -2.49
CA LYS A 76 -4.12 -6.41 -2.86
C LYS A 76 -3.17 -5.72 -1.88
N VAL A 77 -3.46 -4.49 -1.45
CA VAL A 77 -2.65 -3.76 -0.47
C VAL A 77 -2.66 -4.48 0.89
N CYS A 78 -3.83 -4.95 1.34
CA CYS A 78 -3.97 -5.76 2.54
C CYS A 78 -3.22 -7.09 2.42
N SER A 79 -3.28 -7.77 1.27
CA SER A 79 -2.54 -9.01 1.03
C SER A 79 -1.02 -8.79 1.07
N VAL A 80 -0.53 -7.69 0.50
CA VAL A 80 0.87 -7.26 0.61
C VAL A 80 1.23 -7.05 2.07
N ILE A 81 0.45 -6.26 2.81
CA ILE A 81 0.64 -6.02 4.24
C ILE A 81 0.72 -7.34 5.04
N ASP A 82 -0.25 -8.23 4.84
CA ASP A 82 -0.34 -9.52 5.53
C ASP A 82 0.85 -10.43 5.19
N THR A 83 1.23 -10.51 3.91
CA THR A 83 2.42 -11.25 3.45
C THR A 83 3.70 -10.71 4.10
N PHE A 84 3.77 -9.41 4.38
CA PHE A 84 4.96 -8.77 4.93
C PHE A 84 5.04 -8.74 6.46
N ILE A 85 3.90 -8.70 7.16
CA ILE A 85 3.85 -8.63 8.62
C ILE A 85 3.60 -10.02 9.21
N ASN A 86 2.69 -10.81 8.64
CA ASN A 86 2.31 -12.10 9.18
C ASN A 86 3.06 -13.29 8.55
N GLY A 87 3.78 -13.09 7.44
CA GLY A 87 4.77 -14.01 6.87
C GLY A 87 4.26 -15.37 6.34
N MET A 88 3.12 -15.86 6.82
CA MET A 88 2.44 -17.09 6.46
C MET A 88 1.26 -17.24 7.43
N ARG A 89 0.08 -16.73 7.10
CA ARG A 89 -1.15 -17.40 7.52
C ARG A 89 -1.76 -18.01 6.28
N GLY A 90 -1.23 -19.19 5.95
CA GLY A 90 -1.87 -20.05 4.98
C GLY A 90 -3.24 -20.46 5.53
N PHE A 91 -4.24 -20.25 4.68
CA PHE A 91 -5.60 -20.78 4.75
C PHE A 91 -6.53 -20.18 5.82
#